data_AF-A0A2V9MB78-F1
#
_entry.id   AF-A0A2V9MB78-F1
#
_cell.length_a   1.000
_cell.length_b   1.000
_cell.length_c   1.000
_cell.angle_alpha   90.00
_cell.angle_beta   90.00
_cell.angle_gamma   90.00
#
_symmetry.space_group_name_H-M   'P 1'
#
loop_
_entity.id
_entity.type
_entity.pdbx_description
1 polymer ?
#
loop_
_entity_poly.entity_id
_entity_poly.type
_entity_poly.pdbx_seq_one_letter_code
_entity_poly.pdbx_strand_id
1 'polypeptide(L)'
;MTVATSRVNIVAAKYLYVSTMAAVAGILNLAAMMFSMKSVLAPLLGERISTFSFGIPLRSIPLIIAVTVLLAFFISAGMMILASFARTYKEGQATVMPFYFAIMMPVMFLQVPGLEFTPALAAIPVVNICMVFREAVAGVYHWPMIAITLAVETGCIFFSLWLAATILKYEDFILGSYGGSFGKFFKERLLPGRGKRGGRA
;
A
#
# COMPACT_ATOMS: atom_id res chain seq x y z
N MET A 1 -18.85 -28.13 20.41
CA MET A 1 -17.67 -28.29 19.54
C MET A 1 -17.50 -27.03 18.71
N THR A 2 -16.78 -26.03 19.21
CA THR A 2 -16.37 -24.89 18.39
C THR A 2 -15.12 -25.32 17.63
N VAL A 3 -15.30 -25.83 16.41
CA VAL A 3 -14.17 -26.16 15.52
C VAL A 3 -13.35 -24.89 15.33
N ALA A 4 -12.11 -24.89 15.83
CA ALA A 4 -11.21 -23.77 15.69
C ALA A 4 -10.99 -23.49 14.19
N THR A 5 -11.48 -22.35 13.72
CA THR A 5 -11.27 -21.88 12.34
C THR A 5 -9.78 -21.85 12.01
N SER A 6 -9.42 -22.29 10.80
CA SER A 6 -8.03 -22.28 10.35
C SER A 6 -7.46 -20.85 10.42
N ARG A 7 -6.21 -20.71 10.88
CA ARG A 7 -5.57 -19.39 11.08
C ARG A 7 -5.50 -18.58 9.80
N VAL A 8 -5.35 -19.26 8.66
CA VAL A 8 -5.36 -18.64 7.33
C VAL A 8 -6.69 -17.93 7.06
N ASN A 9 -7.82 -18.52 7.48
CA ASN A 9 -9.14 -17.90 7.34
C ASN A 9 -9.27 -16.64 8.21
N ILE A 10 -8.66 -16.62 9.40
CA ILE A 10 -8.66 -15.42 10.26
C ILE A 10 -7.88 -14.28 9.61
N VAL A 11 -6.68 -14.56 9.09
CA VAL A 11 -5.86 -13.55 8.41
C VAL A 11 -6.52 -13.05 7.13
N ALA A 12 -7.07 -13.96 6.32
CA ALA A 12 -7.81 -13.62 5.11
C ALA A 12 -9.04 -12.76 5.42
N ALA A 13 -9.81 -13.10 6.46
CA ALA A 13 -10.97 -12.32 6.87
C ALA A 13 -10.59 -10.90 7.33
N LYS A 14 -9.55 -10.77 8.16
CA LYS A 14 -9.03 -9.46 8.58
C LYS A 14 -8.58 -8.63 7.37
N TYR A 15 -7.83 -9.25 6.47
CA TYR A 15 -7.33 -8.57 5.28
C TYR A 15 -8.47 -8.08 4.40
N LEU A 16 -9.41 -8.95 4.05
CA LEU A 16 -10.56 -8.61 3.21
C LEU A 16 -11.42 -7.51 3.83
N TYR A 17 -11.60 -7.54 5.15
CA TYR A 17 -12.33 -6.48 5.85
C TYR A 17 -11.62 -5.13 5.71
N VAL A 18 -10.32 -5.07 6.02
CA VAL A 18 -9.53 -3.83 5.97
C VAL A 18 -9.42 -3.33 4.53
N SER A 19 -9.16 -4.22 3.57
CA SER A 19 -9.01 -3.88 2.16
C SER A 19 -10.30 -3.36 1.54
N THR A 20 -11.45 -3.92 1.93
CA THR A 20 -12.77 -3.43 1.48
C THR A 20 -13.05 -2.04 2.04
N MET A 21 -12.81 -1.83 3.34
CA MET A 21 -12.97 -0.50 3.95
C MET A 21 -12.05 0.55 3.32
N ALA A 22 -10.80 0.19 3.04
CA ALA A 22 -9.85 1.06 2.36
C ALA A 22 -10.28 1.38 0.92
N ALA A 23 -10.75 0.37 0.18
CA ALA A 23 -11.23 0.56 -1.19
C ALA A 23 -12.48 1.46 -1.25
N VAL A 24 -13.45 1.23 -0.36
CA VAL A 24 -14.64 2.08 -0.23
C VAL A 24 -14.24 3.51 0.11
N ALA A 25 -13.36 3.71 1.10
CA ALA A 25 -12.86 5.04 1.45
C ALA A 25 -12.18 5.73 0.26
N GLY A 26 -11.35 5.01 -0.50
CA GLY A 26 -10.70 5.53 -1.70
C GLY A 26 -11.70 5.92 -2.79
N ILE A 27 -12.69 5.08 -3.09
CA ILE A 27 -13.73 5.37 -4.09
C ILE A 27 -14.58 6.57 -3.67
N LEU A 28 -14.96 6.65 -2.39
CA LEU A 28 -15.69 7.80 -1.85
C LEU A 28 -14.85 9.09 -1.93
N ASN A 29 -13.54 9.00 -1.68
CA ASN A 29 -12.63 10.13 -1.83
C ASN A 29 -12.58 10.61 -3.29
N LEU A 30 -12.47 9.69 -4.25
CA LEU A 30 -12.53 10.03 -5.68
C LEU A 30 -13.87 10.68 -6.08
N ALA A 31 -14.98 10.13 -5.60
CA ALA A 31 -16.30 10.71 -5.84
C ALA A 31 -16.39 12.13 -5.26
N ALA A 32 -15.86 12.35 -4.06
CA ALA A 32 -15.79 13.67 -3.44
C ALA A 32 -14.91 14.64 -4.25
N MET A 33 -13.76 14.19 -4.78
CA MET A 33 -12.91 15.01 -5.65
C MET A 33 -13.63 15.39 -6.95
N MET A 34 -14.28 14.43 -7.61
CA MET A 34 -15.06 14.70 -8.84
C MET A 34 -16.21 15.68 -8.58
N PHE A 35 -16.94 15.48 -7.48
CA PHE A 35 -18.01 16.39 -7.07
C PHE A 35 -17.48 17.79 -6.75
N SER A 36 -16.37 17.89 -6.00
CA SER A 36 -15.74 19.16 -5.65
C SER A 36 -15.26 19.94 -6.89
N MET A 37 -14.60 19.27 -7.85
CA MET A 37 -14.19 19.91 -9.11
C MET A 37 -15.37 20.50 -9.87
N LYS A 38 -16.48 19.76 -10.00
CA LYS A 38 -17.66 20.20 -10.75
C LYS A 38 -18.47 21.26 -10.00
N SER A 39 -18.65 21.11 -8.70
CA SER A 39 -19.59 21.92 -7.90
C SER A 39 -18.95 23.15 -7.27
N VAL A 40 -17.64 23.13 -6.99
CA VAL A 40 -16.95 24.20 -6.27
C VAL A 40 -15.98 24.91 -7.20
N LEU A 41 -15.12 24.15 -7.89
CA LEU A 41 -14.04 24.76 -8.67
C LEU A 41 -14.52 25.34 -10.01
N ALA A 42 -15.46 24.68 -10.71
CA ALA A 42 -15.98 25.18 -11.98
C ALA A 42 -16.71 26.54 -11.85
N PRO A 43 -17.57 26.79 -10.85
CA PRO A 43 -18.16 28.12 -10.65
C PRO A 43 -17.14 29.20 -10.25
N LEU A 44 -16.11 28.85 -9.47
CA LEU A 44 -15.08 29.80 -9.01
C LEU A 44 -14.13 30.26 -10.12
N LEU A 45 -13.91 29.43 -11.15
CA LEU A 45 -12.99 29.73 -12.26
C LEU A 45 -13.66 30.46 -13.44
N GLY A 46 -15.00 30.55 -13.48
CA GLY A 46 -15.76 31.35 -14.45
C GLY A 46 -15.52 31.00 -15.93
N GLU A 47 -15.67 31.99 -16.83
CA GLU A 47 -15.44 31.87 -18.29
C GLU A 47 -13.97 31.81 -18.72
N ARG A 48 -13.00 31.75 -17.79
CA ARG A 48 -11.57 31.59 -18.14
C ARG A 48 -11.22 30.17 -18.63
N ILE A 49 -12.23 29.37 -18.99
CA ILE A 49 -12.18 27.94 -19.26
C ILE A 49 -12.59 27.69 -20.72
N SER A 50 -11.89 28.30 -21.68
CA SER A 50 -11.93 27.81 -23.07
C SER A 50 -10.81 26.79 -23.35
N THR A 51 -9.83 26.65 -22.44
CA THR A 51 -8.63 25.83 -22.65
C THR A 51 -8.46 24.67 -21.67
N PHE A 52 -9.20 24.65 -20.55
CA PHE A 52 -9.20 23.52 -19.63
C PHE A 52 -10.47 22.71 -19.82
N SER A 53 -10.38 21.57 -20.50
CA SER A 53 -11.43 20.55 -20.41
C SER A 53 -11.41 19.99 -18.98
N PHE A 54 -12.11 20.66 -18.06
CA PHE A 54 -12.33 20.23 -16.68
C PHE A 54 -13.23 18.99 -16.70
N GLY A 55 -12.65 17.86 -17.07
CA GLY A 55 -13.35 16.60 -17.15
C GLY A 55 -12.34 15.49 -17.25
N ILE A 56 -12.22 14.71 -16.17
CA ILE A 56 -11.61 13.38 -16.26
C ILE A 56 -12.36 12.66 -17.39
N PRO A 57 -11.67 12.18 -18.44
CA PRO A 57 -12.34 11.48 -19.52
C PRO A 57 -13.16 10.33 -18.95
N LEU A 58 -14.42 10.18 -19.39
CA LEU A 58 -15.30 9.13 -18.85
C LEU A 58 -14.71 7.71 -19.00
N ARG A 59 -13.87 7.54 -20.03
CA ARG A 59 -13.09 6.32 -20.30
C ARG A 59 -12.01 6.04 -19.24
N SER A 60 -11.52 7.05 -18.53
CA SER A 60 -10.48 6.93 -17.50
C SER A 60 -11.04 6.44 -16.17
N ILE A 61 -12.34 6.64 -15.92
CA ILE A 61 -12.98 6.34 -14.62
C ILE A 61 -12.78 4.88 -14.20
N PRO A 62 -13.01 3.86 -15.05
CA PRO A 62 -12.80 2.47 -14.66
C PRO A 62 -11.34 2.17 -14.30
N LEU A 63 -10.38 2.74 -15.04
CA LEU A 63 -8.96 2.57 -14.77
C LEU A 63 -8.56 3.21 -13.43
N ILE A 64 -9.03 4.44 -13.18
CA ILE A 64 -8.81 5.17 -11.93
C ILE A 64 -9.36 4.37 -10.73
N ILE A 65 -10.59 3.88 -10.83
CA ILE A 65 -11.18 3.04 -9.77
C ILE A 65 -10.35 1.77 -9.57
N ALA A 66 -9.95 1.09 -10.65
CA ALA A 66 -9.16 -0.13 -10.56
C ALA A 66 -7.82 0.10 -9.85
N VAL A 67 -7.06 1.16 -10.20
CA VAL A 67 -5.77 1.44 -9.55
C VAL A 67 -5.95 1.93 -8.11
N THR A 68 -7.04 2.62 -7.78
CA THR A 68 -7.37 2.99 -6.40
C THR A 68 -7.68 1.77 -5.54
N VAL A 69 -8.45 0.81 -6.06
CA VAL A 69 -8.71 -0.46 -5.36
C VAL A 69 -7.41 -1.25 -5.18
N LEU A 70 -6.55 -1.27 -6.20
CA LEU A 70 -5.26 -1.94 -6.13
C LEU A 70 -4.35 -1.32 -5.06
N LEU A 71 -4.28 0.02 -5.00
CA LEU A 71 -3.57 0.73 -3.94
C LEU A 71 -4.13 0.38 -2.56
N ALA A 72 -5.45 0.36 -2.41
CA ALA A 72 -6.09 0.01 -1.16
C ALA A 72 -5.70 -1.41 -0.70
N PHE A 73 -5.58 -2.36 -1.63
CA PHE A 73 -5.12 -3.72 -1.34
C PHE A 73 -3.66 -3.74 -0.90
N PHE A 74 -2.79 -3.02 -1.59
CA PHE A 74 -1.37 -2.92 -1.25
C PHE A 74 -1.14 -2.30 0.13
N ILE A 75 -1.76 -1.14 0.40
CA ILE A 75 -1.64 -0.46 1.69
C ILE A 75 -2.20 -1.35 2.80
N SER A 76 -3.33 -2.02 2.58
CA SER A 76 -3.92 -2.93 3.57
C SER A 76 -3.01 -4.13 3.87
N ALA A 77 -2.32 -4.67 2.86
CA ALA A 77 -1.37 -5.76 3.05
C ALA A 77 -0.14 -5.31 3.85
N GLY A 78 0.39 -4.12 3.56
CA GLY A 78 1.48 -3.50 4.35
C GLY A 78 1.07 -3.27 5.81
N MET A 79 -0.13 -2.72 6.02
CA MET A 79 -0.68 -2.48 7.37
C MET A 79 -0.88 -3.79 8.15
N MET A 80 -1.19 -4.91 7.48
CA MET A 80 -1.30 -6.21 8.14
C MET A 80 0.03 -6.69 8.72
N ILE A 81 1.15 -6.43 8.03
CA ILE A 81 2.50 -6.73 8.52
C ILE A 81 2.81 -5.89 9.75
N LEU A 82 2.51 -4.59 9.72
CA LEU A 82 2.77 -3.72 10.88
C LEU A 82 1.91 -4.12 12.08
N ALA A 83 0.65 -4.49 11.82
CA ALA A 83 -0.29 -4.91 12.84
C ALA A 83 0.11 -6.21 13.54
N SER A 84 0.84 -7.12 12.88
CA SER A 84 1.30 -8.35 13.56
C SER A 84 2.32 -8.07 14.65
N PHE A 85 3.18 -7.06 14.47
CA PHE A 85 4.22 -6.73 15.46
C PHE A 85 3.73 -5.87 16.63
N ALA A 86 2.56 -5.23 16.51
CA ALA A 86 2.05 -4.30 17.50
C ALA A 86 1.42 -5.04 18.69
N ARG A 87 1.92 -4.79 19.91
CA ARG A 87 1.33 -5.37 21.13
C ARG A 87 0.25 -4.51 21.74
N THR A 88 0.28 -3.21 21.43
CA THR A 88 -0.71 -2.24 21.88
C THR A 88 -1.15 -1.33 20.72
N TYR A 89 -2.33 -0.72 20.85
CA TYR A 89 -2.81 0.25 19.86
C TYR A 89 -1.84 1.43 19.67
N LYS A 90 -1.21 1.90 20.74
CA LYS A 90 -0.22 2.99 20.68
C LYS A 90 1.03 2.59 19.90
N GLU A 91 1.54 1.38 20.12
CA GLU A 91 2.68 0.85 19.35
C GLU A 91 2.34 0.66 17.88
N GLY A 92 1.13 0.15 17.58
CA GLY A 92 0.65 0.02 16.20
C GLY A 92 0.63 1.38 15.50
N GLN A 93 -0.01 2.38 16.11
CA GLN A 93 -0.06 3.73 15.54
C GLN A 93 1.32 4.38 15.41
N ALA A 94 2.23 4.18 16.36
CA ALA A 94 3.59 4.69 16.26
C ALA A 94 4.38 4.06 15.09
N THR A 95 4.10 2.80 14.75
CA THR A 95 4.76 2.08 13.65
C THR A 95 4.20 2.48 12.27
N VAL A 96 2.97 2.99 12.22
CA VAL A 96 2.32 3.44 10.97
C VAL A 96 2.91 4.75 10.46
N MET A 97 3.33 5.66 11.34
CA MET A 97 3.93 6.94 10.94
C MET A 97 5.15 6.82 10.01
N PRO A 98 6.20 6.05 10.35
CA PRO A 98 7.35 5.89 9.44
C PRO A 98 6.96 5.19 8.13
N PHE A 99 5.97 4.30 8.15
CA PHE A 99 5.44 3.67 6.95
C PHE A 99 4.76 4.67 6.02
N TYR A 100 3.92 5.57 6.54
CA TYR A 100 3.34 6.64 5.74
C TYR A 100 4.40 7.59 5.20
N PHE A 101 5.42 7.92 5.98
CA PHE A 101 6.52 8.76 5.50
C PHE A 101 7.28 8.12 4.34
N ALA A 102 7.59 6.82 4.45
CA ALA A 102 8.27 6.06 3.40
C ALA A 102 7.48 6.02 2.09
N ILE A 103 6.14 5.96 2.17
CA ILE A 103 5.26 5.96 1.01
C ILE A 103 5.08 7.35 0.41
N MET A 104 4.87 8.37 1.25
CA MET A 104 4.56 9.72 0.79
C MET A 104 5.78 10.44 0.21
N MET A 105 6.97 10.21 0.78
CA MET A 105 8.21 10.88 0.36
C MET A 105 8.47 10.81 -1.15
N PRO A 106 8.45 9.64 -1.83
CA PRO A 106 8.67 9.59 -3.27
C PRO A 106 7.53 10.23 -4.07
N VAL A 107 6.30 10.17 -3.58
CA VAL A 107 5.12 10.76 -4.25
C VAL A 107 5.21 12.28 -4.32
N MET A 108 5.82 12.93 -3.32
CA MET A 108 6.01 14.39 -3.31
C MET A 108 6.80 14.90 -4.51
N PHE A 109 7.73 14.10 -5.04
CA PHE A 109 8.56 14.45 -6.20
C PHE A 109 7.84 14.23 -7.54
N LEU A 110 6.64 13.63 -7.55
CA LEU A 110 5.85 13.41 -8.78
C LEU A 110 5.13 14.66 -9.29
N GLN A 111 5.15 15.74 -8.51
CA GLN A 111 4.54 17.02 -8.86
C GLN A 111 5.40 17.85 -9.83
N VAL A 112 6.57 17.35 -10.25
CA VAL A 112 7.42 18.00 -11.24
C VAL A 112 6.76 17.98 -12.63
N PRO A 113 6.49 19.14 -13.25
CA PRO A 113 5.95 19.20 -14.61
C PRO A 113 6.91 18.55 -15.61
N GLY A 114 6.39 17.80 -16.57
CA GLY A 114 7.19 17.15 -17.61
C GLY A 114 7.91 15.86 -17.18
N LEU A 115 7.70 15.38 -15.96
CA LEU A 115 8.21 14.08 -15.54
C LEU A 115 7.55 12.96 -16.37
N GLU A 116 8.32 12.28 -17.20
CA GLU A 116 7.84 11.18 -18.03
C GLU A 116 7.53 9.94 -17.20
N PHE A 117 6.48 9.21 -17.56
CA PHE A 117 6.23 7.89 -16.99
C PHE A 117 7.22 6.91 -17.62
N THR A 118 8.21 6.49 -16.84
CA THR A 118 9.25 5.56 -17.31
C THR A 118 9.02 4.16 -16.71
N PRO A 119 9.53 3.09 -17.35
CA PRO A 119 9.46 1.74 -16.80
C PRO A 119 10.10 1.62 -15.41
N ALA A 120 11.14 2.41 -15.12
CA ALA A 120 11.78 2.44 -13.81
C ALA A 120 10.83 2.97 -12.71
N LEU A 121 10.04 4.01 -13.03
CA LEU A 121 9.04 4.56 -12.11
C LEU A 121 7.83 3.65 -11.99
N ALA A 122 7.48 2.91 -13.05
CA ALA A 122 6.44 1.88 -13.03
C ALA A 122 6.77 0.68 -12.12
N ALA A 123 8.06 0.45 -11.84
CA ALA A 123 8.53 -0.62 -10.96
C ALA A 123 8.49 -0.27 -9.46
N ILE A 124 8.30 1.01 -9.11
CA ILE A 124 8.23 1.45 -7.72
C ILE A 124 6.76 1.46 -7.27
N PRO A 125 6.37 0.62 -6.29
CA PRO A 125 5.02 0.61 -5.76
C PRO A 125 4.58 1.98 -5.25
N VAL A 126 3.28 2.25 -5.28
CA VAL A 126 2.66 3.56 -5.00
C VAL A 126 3.00 4.65 -6.02
N VAL A 127 4.28 4.83 -6.38
CA VAL A 127 4.71 5.79 -7.41
C VAL A 127 4.07 5.44 -8.75
N ASN A 128 4.12 4.17 -9.13
CA ASN A 128 3.52 3.64 -10.35
C ASN A 128 2.01 3.90 -10.42
N ILE A 129 1.27 3.73 -9.33
CA ILE A 129 -0.17 4.02 -9.23
C ILE A 129 -0.42 5.52 -9.35
N CYS A 130 0.36 6.36 -8.65
CA CYS A 130 0.24 7.81 -8.75
C CYS A 130 0.48 8.30 -10.18
N MET A 131 1.44 7.72 -10.90
CA MET A 131 1.70 8.06 -12.31
C MET A 131 0.55 7.64 -13.23
N VAL A 132 0.05 6.40 -13.10
CA VAL A 132 -1.11 5.94 -13.88
C VAL A 132 -2.34 6.82 -13.60
N PHE A 133 -2.58 7.18 -12.34
CA PHE A 133 -3.68 8.07 -11.97
C PHE A 133 -3.54 9.44 -12.65
N ARG A 134 -2.35 10.05 -12.56
CA ARG A 134 -2.05 11.36 -13.16
C ARG A 134 -2.28 11.36 -14.68
N GLU A 135 -1.77 10.35 -15.39
CA GLU A 135 -1.93 10.25 -16.84
C GLU A 135 -3.36 9.92 -17.26
N ALA A 136 -4.05 9.06 -16.51
CA ALA A 136 -5.45 8.75 -16.75
C ALA A 136 -6.33 10.01 -16.58
N VAL A 137 -6.04 10.87 -15.62
CA VAL A 137 -6.71 12.18 -15.47
C VAL A 137 -6.42 13.08 -16.67
N ALA A 138 -5.20 13.04 -17.22
CA ALA A 138 -4.82 13.76 -18.43
C ALA A 138 -5.36 13.12 -19.73
N GLY A 139 -5.99 11.94 -19.65
CA GLY A 139 -6.52 11.20 -20.80
C GLY A 139 -5.46 10.49 -21.66
N VAL A 140 -4.25 10.35 -21.14
CA VAL A 140 -3.14 9.65 -21.82
C VAL A 140 -3.03 8.24 -21.23
N TYR A 141 -2.92 7.23 -22.10
CA TYR A 141 -2.89 5.83 -21.69
C TYR A 141 -1.69 5.11 -22.26
N HIS A 142 -0.70 4.86 -21.40
CA HIS A 142 0.45 4.03 -21.72
C HIS A 142 0.21 2.58 -21.29
N TRP A 143 -0.49 1.81 -22.14
CA TRP A 143 -0.85 0.41 -21.86
C TRP A 143 0.30 -0.48 -21.35
N PRO A 144 1.54 -0.40 -21.89
CA PRO A 144 2.65 -1.19 -21.35
C PRO A 144 2.99 -0.84 -19.91
N MET A 145 2.98 0.45 -19.56
CA MET A 145 3.30 0.91 -18.22
C MET A 145 2.19 0.58 -17.23
N ILE A 146 0.93 0.69 -17.66
CA ILE A 146 -0.22 0.24 -16.88
C ILE A 146 -0.11 -1.26 -16.58
N ALA A 147 0.26 -2.09 -17.56
CA ALA A 147 0.45 -3.52 -17.36
C ALA A 147 1.59 -3.82 -16.36
N ILE A 148 2.70 -3.09 -16.44
CA ILE A 148 3.80 -3.19 -15.47
C ILE A 148 3.31 -2.80 -14.07
N THR A 149 2.60 -1.68 -13.93
CA THR A 149 2.02 -1.25 -12.64
C THR A 149 1.15 -2.33 -12.03
N LEU A 150 0.23 -2.91 -12.81
CA LEU A 150 -0.64 -3.99 -12.35
C LEU A 150 0.16 -5.22 -11.91
N ALA A 151 1.17 -5.63 -12.69
CA ALA A 151 1.99 -6.79 -12.39
C ALA A 151 2.83 -6.59 -11.11
N VAL A 152 3.49 -5.44 -10.99
CA VAL A 152 4.33 -5.07 -9.84
C VAL A 152 3.47 -5.00 -8.57
N GLU A 153 2.36 -4.27 -8.61
CA GLU A 153 1.48 -4.12 -7.45
C GLU A 153 0.86 -5.46 -7.02
N THR A 154 0.38 -6.27 -7.97
CA THR A 154 -0.13 -7.61 -7.65
C THR A 154 0.95 -8.48 -7.01
N GLY A 155 2.18 -8.44 -7.52
CA GLY A 155 3.31 -9.13 -6.94
C GLY A 155 3.64 -8.65 -5.53
N CYS A 156 3.65 -7.34 -5.31
CA CYS A 156 3.89 -6.72 -4.01
C CYS A 156 2.79 -7.04 -2.99
N ILE A 157 1.52 -7.05 -3.40
CA ILE A 157 0.39 -7.48 -2.56
C ILE A 157 0.56 -8.94 -2.15
N PHE A 158 0.80 -9.83 -3.13
CA PHE A 158 0.98 -11.25 -2.85
C PHE A 158 2.15 -11.50 -1.90
N PHE A 159 3.30 -10.85 -2.15
CA PHE A 159 4.47 -10.94 -1.29
C PHE A 159 4.20 -10.42 0.13
N SER A 160 3.51 -9.28 0.25
CA SER A 160 3.18 -8.68 1.55
C SER A 160 2.22 -9.56 2.36
N LEU A 161 1.22 -10.14 1.72
CA LEU A 161 0.29 -11.08 2.36
C LEU A 161 0.96 -12.39 2.75
N TRP A 162 1.82 -12.92 1.89
CA TRP A 162 2.62 -14.10 2.20
C TRP A 162 3.51 -13.85 3.42
N LEU A 163 4.18 -12.68 3.47
CA LEU A 163 5.02 -12.28 4.58
C LEU A 163 4.20 -12.11 5.87
N ALA A 164 3.07 -11.41 5.82
CA ALA A 164 2.16 -11.23 6.97
C ALA A 164 1.66 -12.57 7.52
N ALA A 165 1.19 -13.47 6.64
CA ALA A 165 0.73 -14.80 7.01
C ALA A 165 1.86 -15.65 7.60
N THR A 166 3.09 -15.47 7.14
CA THR A 166 4.27 -16.17 7.65
C THR A 166 4.65 -15.67 9.04
N ILE A 167 4.71 -14.35 9.26
CA ILE A 167 5.02 -13.74 10.57
C ILE A 167 4.01 -14.19 11.62
N LEU A 168 2.71 -14.08 11.32
CA LEU A 168 1.64 -14.47 12.25
C LEU A 168 1.70 -15.95 12.66
N LYS A 169 2.10 -16.85 11.74
CA LYS A 169 2.30 -18.27 12.06
C LYS A 169 3.50 -18.50 12.99
N TYR A 170 4.58 -17.75 12.81
CA TYR A 170 5.79 -17.88 13.62
C TYR A 170 5.66 -17.25 15.01
N GLU A 171 4.95 -16.13 15.14
CA GLU A 171 4.76 -15.49 16.44
C GLU A 171 3.98 -16.38 17.42
N ASP A 172 2.99 -17.13 16.96
CA ASP A 172 2.29 -18.10 17.83
C ASP A 172 3.19 -19.28 18.24
N PHE A 173 4.10 -19.73 17.37
CA PHE A 173 5.09 -20.77 17.70
C PHE A 173 6.11 -20.29 18.73
N ILE A 174 6.51 -19.02 18.62
CA ILE A 174 7.45 -18.36 19.52
C ILE A 174 6.75 -17.94 20.82
N LEU A 175 5.47 -17.58 20.82
CA LEU A 175 4.70 -17.23 22.04
C LEU A 175 4.41 -18.46 22.92
N GLY A 176 4.67 -19.68 22.44
CA GLY A 176 4.84 -20.86 23.31
C GLY A 176 6.14 -20.85 24.14
N SER A 177 7.15 -20.04 23.78
CA SER A 177 8.46 -19.97 24.46
C SER A 177 9.36 -18.78 24.07
N TYR A 178 8.90 -17.52 23.97
CA TYR A 178 9.81 -16.37 23.91
C TYR A 178 9.11 -15.01 24.06
N GLY A 179 9.49 -14.29 25.11
CA GLY A 179 9.39 -12.84 25.17
C GLY A 179 10.67 -12.20 24.66
N GLY A 180 10.58 -11.31 23.66
CA GLY A 180 11.65 -10.31 23.46
C GLY A 180 11.73 -9.66 22.08
N SER A 181 11.32 -8.38 22.04
CA SER A 181 11.82 -7.23 21.26
C SER A 181 12.44 -7.43 19.86
N PHE A 182 11.90 -6.66 18.90
CA PHE A 182 12.32 -6.42 17.51
C PHE A 182 13.84 -6.34 17.29
N GLY A 183 14.59 -5.79 18.26
CA GLY A 183 16.05 -5.66 18.18
C GLY A 183 16.82 -6.98 18.23
N LYS A 184 16.28 -8.04 18.86
CA LYS A 184 16.94 -9.35 18.90
C LYS A 184 16.83 -10.09 17.56
N PHE A 185 15.66 -10.05 16.94
CA PHE A 185 15.44 -10.73 15.65
C PHE A 185 16.31 -10.15 14.53
N PHE A 186 16.49 -8.82 14.50
CA PHE A 186 17.37 -8.18 13.53
C PHE A 186 18.85 -8.42 13.85
N LYS A 187 19.24 -8.39 15.13
CA LYS A 187 20.64 -8.57 15.56
C LYS A 187 21.13 -10.02 15.41
N GLU A 188 20.28 -11.03 15.62
CA GLU A 188 20.63 -12.44 15.39
C GLU A 188 20.72 -12.81 13.91
N ARG A 189 19.98 -12.11 13.03
CA ARG A 189 19.92 -12.44 11.60
C ARG A 189 20.95 -11.69 10.74
N LEU A 190 21.49 -10.57 11.21
CA LEU A 190 22.52 -9.77 10.50
C LEU A 190 23.97 -10.04 10.94
N LEU A 191 24.21 -10.74 12.05
CA LEU A 191 25.55 -11.11 12.51
C LEU A 191 25.72 -12.64 12.54
N PRO A 192 26.07 -13.28 11.42
CA PRO A 192 26.55 -14.65 11.44
C PRO A 192 28.00 -14.66 11.93
N GLY A 193 28.22 -15.18 13.14
CA GLY A 193 29.49 -15.78 13.53
C GLY A 193 30.46 -14.93 14.34
N ARG A 194 30.49 -15.18 15.65
CA ARG A 194 31.75 -15.55 16.30
C ARG A 194 31.51 -16.73 17.23
N GLY A 195 32.05 -17.87 16.81
CA GLY A 195 31.84 -19.17 17.42
C GLY A 195 32.24 -19.22 18.89
N LYS A 196 31.43 -19.95 19.65
CA LYS A 196 31.87 -20.61 20.87
C LYS A 196 33.10 -21.46 20.55
N ARG A 197 34.24 -21.16 21.18
CA ARG A 197 35.37 -22.08 21.31
C ARG A 197 35.73 -22.21 22.79
N GLY A 198 35.58 -23.43 23.30
CA GLY A 198 36.14 -23.96 24.56
C GLY A 198 35.48 -23.43 25.84
N GLY A 199 34.94 -24.24 26.74
CA GLY A 199 35.37 -25.59 27.11
C GLY A 199 36.23 -25.48 28.37
N ARG A 200 35.64 -25.90 29.49
CA ARG A 200 36.26 -26.04 30.81
C ARG A 200 37.62 -26.74 30.73
N ALA A 201 38.61 -26.17 31.41
CA ALA A 201 39.49 -26.83 32.37
C ALA A 201 40.04 -25.75 33.31
#